data_AF-A0A659SFY5-F1
#
_entry.id   AF-A0A659SFY5-F1
#
_cell.length_a   1.000
_cell.length_b   1.000
_cell.length_c   1.000
_cell.angle_alpha   90.00
_cell.angle_beta   90.00
_cell.angle_gamma   90.00
#
_symmetry.space_group_name_H-M   'P 1'
#
loop_
_entity.id
_entity.type
_entity.pdbx_description
1 polymer ?
#
loop_
_entity_poly.entity_id
_entity_poly.type
_entity_poly.pdbx_seq_one_letter_code
_entity_poly.pdbx_strand_id
1 'polypeptide(L)'
;MAYPYQTQGFTLDNSGRRIVVDPVTRIEGHMRCEVNIDSNNVITNAVSTGTMWRGLEVILKGRDPRDAWAFVERICGVCTGTHALTSIRAVENALGIAIPDNANCIRNMMQATLHVHDHLVHFYHLHALDWVDVVAALKADPHQTSAIAQSLSAWPLSSPGYFRDLQNRLKRFIESGQLGPFRNGYWGHPAMKLPPEANLLAVAHYLEALDFQNELVKIQTGFGGKNPHPNWLVGGVPCAINLDETGAVGAVNMERLNLVRARG
;
A
#
# COMPACT_ATOMS: atom_id res chain seq x y z
N MET A 1 34.19 10.45 17.65
CA MET A 1 35.13 10.80 16.56
C MET A 1 34.42 10.58 15.25
N ALA A 2 34.58 11.49 14.29
CA ALA A 2 34.14 11.23 12.94
C ALA A 2 35.10 10.20 12.31
N TYR A 3 34.56 9.21 11.59
CA TYR A 3 35.35 8.16 10.94
C TYR A 3 34.94 8.07 9.47
N PRO A 4 35.50 8.95 8.60
CA PRO A 4 35.23 8.86 7.18
C PRO A 4 35.72 7.53 6.63
N TYR A 5 34.87 6.83 5.88
CA TYR A 5 35.25 5.59 5.19
C TYR A 5 34.54 5.48 3.84
N GLN A 6 35.03 4.60 2.98
CA GLN A 6 34.48 4.40 1.64
C GLN A 6 33.93 2.99 1.49
N THR A 7 32.75 2.88 0.88
CA THR A 7 32.12 1.60 0.54
C THR A 7 31.22 1.79 -0.68
N GLN A 8 31.20 0.82 -1.60
CA GLN A 8 30.28 0.80 -2.75
C GLN A 8 30.33 2.07 -3.64
N GLY A 9 31.46 2.78 -3.65
CA GLY A 9 31.62 4.04 -4.40
C GLY A 9 31.14 5.30 -3.65
N PHE A 10 30.64 5.17 -2.43
CA PHE A 10 30.26 6.29 -1.56
C PHE A 10 31.37 6.59 -0.54
N THR A 11 31.56 7.87 -0.24
CA THR A 11 32.33 8.30 0.95
C THR A 11 31.32 8.66 2.03
N LEU A 12 31.37 7.92 3.13
CA LEU A 12 30.49 8.11 4.28
C LEU A 12 31.20 8.94 5.34
N ASP A 13 30.68 10.12 5.63
CA ASP A 13 31.20 11.03 6.64
C ASP A 13 30.09 11.44 7.62
N ASN A 14 30.28 11.10 8.89
CA ASN A 14 29.38 11.39 9.99
C ASN A 14 29.72 12.71 10.73
N SER A 15 30.58 13.55 10.16
CA SER A 15 30.79 14.94 10.57
C SER A 15 29.59 15.84 10.20
N GLY A 16 29.72 17.16 10.36
CA GLY A 16 28.67 18.12 9.97
C GLY A 16 27.42 18.12 10.85
N ARG A 17 26.33 18.70 10.33
CA ARG A 17 25.05 18.81 11.05
C ARG A 17 24.27 17.51 10.93
N ARG A 18 23.75 17.01 12.06
CA ARG A 18 22.88 15.84 12.11
C ARG A 18 21.41 16.24 12.05
N ILE A 19 20.65 15.62 11.15
CA ILE A 19 19.20 15.74 11.03
C ILE A 19 18.58 14.39 11.38
N VAL A 20 17.46 14.42 12.10
CA VAL A 20 16.74 13.24 12.57
C VAL A 20 15.29 13.34 12.09
N VAL A 21 14.80 12.29 11.46
CA VAL A 21 13.39 12.10 11.11
C VAL A 21 12.88 10.89 11.88
N ASP A 22 12.18 11.18 12.98
CA ASP A 22 11.61 10.20 13.91
C ASP A 22 10.34 10.81 14.55
N PRO A 23 9.14 10.34 14.19
CA PRO A 23 8.87 9.18 13.34
C PRO A 23 9.05 9.45 11.85
N VAL A 24 9.46 8.42 11.09
CA VAL A 24 9.18 8.39 9.65
C VAL A 24 7.72 8.00 9.45
N THR A 25 6.90 8.91 8.94
CA THR A 25 5.45 8.70 8.73
C THR A 25 5.14 8.21 7.33
N ARG A 26 3.87 7.81 7.08
CA ARG A 26 3.41 7.25 5.79
C ARG A 26 4.19 6.00 5.33
N ILE A 27 4.63 5.20 6.30
CA ILE A 27 5.17 3.85 6.12
C ILE A 27 4.40 2.88 7.01
N GLU A 28 4.58 1.58 6.78
CA GLU A 28 4.19 0.57 7.76
C GLU A 28 5.23 0.50 8.89
N GLY A 29 4.76 0.33 10.13
CA GLY A 29 5.63 0.06 11.28
C GLY A 29 6.39 1.29 11.80
N HIS A 30 7.61 1.04 12.27
CA HIS A 30 8.41 2.02 12.99
C HIS A 30 9.83 2.11 12.42
N MET A 31 10.17 3.30 11.94
CA MET A 31 11.51 3.61 11.44
C MET A 31 11.97 4.96 11.95
N ARG A 32 13.27 5.04 12.22
CA ARG A 32 14.03 6.26 12.48
C ARG A 32 15.09 6.39 11.41
N CYS A 33 15.13 7.55 10.75
CA CYS A 33 16.16 7.89 9.78
C CYS A 33 17.00 9.04 10.32
N GLU A 34 18.32 8.90 10.25
CA GLU A 34 19.24 9.96 10.63
C GLU A 34 20.23 10.21 9.51
N VAL A 35 20.52 11.48 9.25
CA VAL A 35 21.47 11.88 8.22
C VAL A 35 22.43 12.92 8.75
N ASN A 36 23.65 12.89 8.24
CA ASN A 36 24.59 13.99 8.35
C ASN A 36 24.57 14.78 7.06
N ILE A 37 24.59 16.11 7.17
CA ILE A 37 24.72 17.01 6.03
C ILE A 37 25.98 17.87 6.16
N ASP A 38 26.62 18.10 5.02
CA ASP A 38 27.75 19.02 4.90
C ASP A 38 27.30 20.50 4.89
N SER A 39 28.25 21.42 4.74
CA SER A 39 27.98 22.86 4.64
C SER A 39 27.16 23.26 3.41
N ASN A 40 27.03 22.39 2.42
CA ASN A 40 26.25 22.59 1.19
C ASN A 40 24.86 21.95 1.27
N ASN A 41 24.45 21.44 2.44
CA ASN A 41 23.22 20.69 2.67
C ASN A 41 23.11 19.37 1.86
N VAL A 42 24.24 18.74 1.53
CA VAL A 42 24.28 17.42 0.88
C VAL A 42 24.42 16.35 1.96
N ILE A 43 23.62 15.28 1.85
CA ILE A 43 23.70 14.13 2.75
C ILE A 43 25.04 13.40 2.52
N THR A 44 25.87 13.32 3.56
CA THR A 44 27.18 12.63 3.53
C THR A 44 27.17 11.30 4.28
N ASN A 45 26.16 11.07 5.12
CA ASN A 45 25.95 9.81 5.83
C ASN A 45 24.44 9.64 6.09
N ALA A 46 23.96 8.40 6.03
CA ALA A 46 22.59 8.04 6.29
C ALA A 46 22.52 6.76 7.13
N VAL A 47 21.66 6.76 8.15
CA VAL A 47 21.47 5.66 9.09
C VAL A 47 19.99 5.29 9.10
N SER A 48 19.70 4.03 8.73
CA SER A 48 18.36 3.46 8.76
C SER A 48 18.20 2.56 9.98
N THR A 49 17.29 2.92 10.88
CA THR A 49 17.05 2.17 12.13
C THR A 49 15.61 1.67 12.16
N GLY A 50 15.42 0.35 12.14
CA GLY A 50 14.14 -0.26 12.48
C GLY A 50 13.92 -0.19 14.00
N THR A 51 12.83 0.44 14.43
CA THR A 51 12.60 0.76 15.86
C THR A 51 11.56 -0.15 16.50
N MET A 52 11.30 -1.34 15.93
CA MET A 52 10.39 -2.33 16.48
C MET A 52 10.87 -3.77 16.29
N TRP A 53 10.42 -4.68 17.17
CA TRP A 53 10.63 -6.12 17.03
C TRP A 53 9.49 -6.90 17.72
N ARG A 54 9.13 -8.07 17.17
CA ARG A 54 8.10 -8.97 17.73
C ARG A 54 8.52 -10.44 17.87
N GLY A 55 9.54 -10.89 17.15
CA GLY A 55 10.12 -12.22 17.35
C GLY A 55 9.29 -13.41 16.85
N LEU A 56 8.58 -13.29 15.72
CA LEU A 56 7.76 -14.39 15.16
C LEU A 56 8.59 -15.66 14.90
N GLU A 57 9.84 -15.53 14.47
CA GLU A 57 10.78 -16.66 14.28
C GLU A 57 10.96 -17.50 15.54
N VAL A 58 10.95 -16.85 16.72
CA VAL A 58 11.04 -17.53 18.02
C VAL A 58 9.69 -18.15 18.39
N ILE A 59 8.60 -17.41 18.17
CA ILE A 59 7.23 -17.85 18.49
C ILE A 59 6.81 -19.10 17.70
N LEU A 60 7.34 -19.27 16.48
CA LEU A 60 7.04 -20.42 15.64
C LEU A 60 7.71 -21.73 16.10
N LYS A 61 8.72 -21.68 16.99
CA LYS A 61 9.39 -22.90 17.47
C LYS A 61 8.39 -23.81 18.19
N GLY A 62 8.35 -25.09 17.80
CA GLY A 62 7.48 -26.10 18.39
C GLY A 62 6.00 -26.00 17.98
N ARG A 63 5.64 -25.10 17.05
CA ARG A 63 4.29 -25.05 16.45
C ARG A 63 4.14 -26.13 15.37
N ASP A 64 2.91 -26.58 15.16
CA ASP A 64 2.60 -27.45 14.04
C ASP A 64 2.84 -26.70 12.71
N PRO A 65 3.57 -27.28 11.74
CA PRO A 65 3.80 -26.64 10.44
C PRO A 65 2.51 -26.21 9.70
N ARG A 66 1.39 -26.90 9.95
CA ARG A 66 0.08 -26.55 9.36
C ARG A 66 -0.48 -25.23 9.87
N ASP A 67 -0.09 -24.81 11.07
CA ASP A 67 -0.55 -23.57 11.70
C ASP A 67 0.34 -22.38 11.37
N ALA A 68 1.57 -22.62 10.89
CA ALA A 68 2.60 -21.60 10.72
C ALA A 68 2.13 -20.39 9.89
N TRP A 69 1.39 -20.62 8.82
CA TRP A 69 0.88 -19.55 7.94
C TRP A 69 0.04 -18.53 8.70
N ALA A 70 -0.78 -18.99 9.64
CA ALA A 70 -1.66 -18.12 10.41
C ALA A 70 -0.86 -17.23 11.37
N PHE A 71 0.26 -17.71 11.91
CA PHE A 71 1.14 -16.89 12.76
C PHE A 71 1.91 -15.87 11.91
N VAL A 72 2.58 -16.31 10.85
CA VAL A 72 3.43 -15.43 10.06
C VAL A 72 2.65 -14.44 9.20
N GLU A 73 1.37 -14.70 8.89
CA GLU A 73 0.52 -13.71 8.22
C GLU A 73 0.35 -12.43 9.05
N ARG A 74 0.47 -12.54 10.38
CA ARG A 74 0.43 -11.39 11.28
C ARG A 74 1.77 -10.68 11.36
N ILE A 75 2.78 -11.06 10.56
CA ILE A 75 3.98 -10.24 10.37
C ILE A 75 3.58 -8.90 9.76
N CYS A 76 2.63 -8.82 8.83
CA CYS A 76 2.24 -7.54 8.26
C CYS A 76 0.78 -7.53 7.78
N GLY A 77 0.05 -6.47 8.11
CA GLY A 77 -1.32 -6.23 7.64
C GLY A 77 -1.41 -5.47 6.32
N VAL A 78 -0.34 -4.82 5.87
CA VAL A 78 -0.27 -4.11 4.58
C VAL A 78 0.00 -5.11 3.46
N CYS A 79 1.14 -5.80 3.48
CA CYS A 79 1.45 -6.88 2.54
C CYS A 79 0.75 -8.22 2.93
N THR A 80 -0.52 -8.12 3.33
CA THR A 80 -1.31 -9.19 3.94
C THR A 80 -1.46 -10.40 3.00
N GLY A 81 -1.25 -11.60 3.55
CA GLY A 81 -1.36 -12.87 2.83
C GLY A 81 -0.06 -13.35 2.20
N THR A 82 0.89 -12.48 1.87
CA THR A 82 2.14 -12.93 1.22
C THR A 82 3.03 -13.79 2.12
N HIS A 83 3.04 -13.49 3.42
CA HIS A 83 3.72 -14.32 4.42
C HIS A 83 3.04 -15.69 4.60
N ALA A 84 1.70 -15.74 4.54
CA ALA A 84 0.97 -17.01 4.59
C ALA A 84 1.25 -17.87 3.36
N LEU A 85 1.19 -17.27 2.16
CA LEU A 85 1.52 -17.93 0.90
C LEU A 85 2.96 -18.49 0.91
N THR A 86 3.91 -17.71 1.43
CA THR A 86 5.31 -18.15 1.55
C THR A 86 5.42 -19.30 2.56
N SER A 87 4.72 -19.22 3.69
CA SER A 87 4.72 -20.28 4.72
C SER A 87 4.16 -21.59 4.20
N ILE A 88 2.98 -21.60 3.55
CA ILE A 88 2.40 -22.84 3.03
C ILE A 88 3.30 -23.44 1.94
N ARG A 89 3.89 -22.62 1.06
CA ARG A 89 4.88 -23.06 0.06
C ARG A 89 6.12 -23.70 0.70
N ALA A 90 6.64 -23.12 1.78
CA ALA A 90 7.80 -23.65 2.49
C ALA A 90 7.49 -25.01 3.14
N VAL A 91 6.32 -25.14 3.78
CA VAL A 91 5.88 -26.41 4.39
C VAL A 91 5.62 -27.47 3.33
N GLU A 92 4.94 -27.11 2.23
CA GLU A 92 4.67 -28.01 1.11
C GLU A 92 5.96 -28.49 0.44
N ASN A 93 6.94 -27.60 0.27
CA ASN A 93 8.25 -27.95 -0.24
C ASN A 93 8.97 -28.95 0.69
N ALA A 94 8.97 -28.70 2.00
CA ALA A 94 9.61 -29.57 2.98
C ALA A 94 8.97 -30.97 3.07
N LEU A 95 7.66 -31.06 2.84
CA LEU A 95 6.90 -32.31 2.91
C LEU A 95 6.66 -32.98 1.54
N GLY A 96 7.12 -32.38 0.44
CA GLY A 96 6.92 -32.90 -0.92
C GLY A 96 5.46 -32.89 -1.38
N ILE A 97 4.65 -31.93 -0.93
CA ILE A 97 3.23 -31.83 -1.26
C ILE A 97 3.04 -31.11 -2.61
N ALA A 98 2.36 -31.77 -3.55
CA ALA A 98 1.86 -31.15 -4.77
C ALA A 98 0.41 -30.70 -4.60
N ILE A 99 0.13 -29.43 -4.86
CA ILE A 99 -1.23 -28.88 -4.78
C ILE A 99 -1.97 -29.02 -6.13
N PRO A 100 -3.32 -29.10 -6.13
CA PRO A 100 -4.10 -29.05 -7.36
C PRO A 100 -3.97 -27.71 -8.10
N ASP A 101 -4.13 -27.71 -9.42
CA ASP A 101 -4.02 -26.49 -10.25
C ASP A 101 -4.98 -25.39 -9.83
N ASN A 102 -6.23 -25.73 -9.49
CA ASN A 102 -7.20 -24.74 -9.01
C ASN A 102 -6.72 -24.03 -7.74
N ALA A 103 -6.04 -24.73 -6.84
CA ALA A 103 -5.47 -24.12 -5.65
C ALA A 103 -4.31 -23.17 -6.01
N ASN A 104 -3.43 -23.56 -6.93
CA ASN A 104 -2.36 -22.69 -7.43
C ASN A 104 -2.95 -21.41 -8.09
N CYS A 105 -3.96 -21.55 -8.94
CA CYS A 105 -4.65 -20.43 -9.57
C CYS A 105 -5.25 -19.47 -8.53
N ILE A 106 -5.97 -19.99 -7.54
CA ILE A 106 -6.56 -19.15 -6.46
C ILE A 106 -5.47 -18.44 -5.66
N ARG A 107 -4.39 -19.12 -5.29
CA ARG A 107 -3.25 -18.50 -4.59
C ARG A 107 -2.61 -17.38 -5.42
N ASN A 108 -2.46 -17.58 -6.72
CA ASN A 108 -1.93 -16.56 -7.63
C ASN A 108 -2.88 -15.37 -7.77
N MET A 109 -4.19 -15.61 -7.86
CA MET A 109 -5.18 -14.53 -7.84
C MET A 109 -5.11 -13.73 -6.54
N MET A 110 -5.06 -14.38 -5.38
CA MET A 110 -4.95 -13.70 -4.08
C MET A 110 -3.69 -12.85 -3.96
N GLN A 111 -2.54 -13.33 -4.47
CA GLN A 111 -1.28 -12.56 -4.50
C GLN A 111 -1.33 -11.42 -5.51
N ALA A 112 -1.93 -11.62 -6.68
CA ALA A 112 -2.11 -10.56 -7.67
C ALA A 112 -3.04 -9.45 -7.15
N THR A 113 -4.14 -9.82 -6.47
CA THR A 113 -5.00 -8.88 -5.76
C THR A 113 -4.22 -8.05 -4.76
N LEU A 114 -3.34 -8.69 -3.96
CA LEU A 114 -2.47 -7.98 -3.03
C LEU A 114 -1.59 -6.97 -3.76
N HIS A 115 -0.90 -7.37 -4.84
CA HIS A 115 -0.02 -6.47 -5.57
C HIS A 115 -0.75 -5.21 -6.06
N VAL A 116 -1.94 -5.37 -6.66
CA VAL A 116 -2.72 -4.24 -7.17
C VAL A 116 -3.18 -3.33 -6.03
N HIS A 117 -3.73 -3.92 -4.95
CA HIS A 117 -4.20 -3.18 -3.79
C HIS A 117 -3.07 -2.41 -3.09
N ASP A 118 -1.98 -3.11 -2.76
CA ASP A 118 -0.83 -2.56 -2.05
C ASP A 118 -0.19 -1.42 -2.86
N HIS A 119 0.04 -1.62 -4.16
CA HIS A 119 0.62 -0.59 -5.02
C HIS A 119 -0.28 0.64 -5.20
N LEU A 120 -1.59 0.44 -5.37
CA LEU A 120 -2.55 1.54 -5.46
C LEU A 120 -2.56 2.37 -4.16
N VAL A 121 -2.63 1.68 -3.01
CA VAL A 121 -2.66 2.32 -1.70
C VAL A 121 -1.33 3.02 -1.41
N HIS A 122 -0.21 2.37 -1.69
CA HIS A 122 1.12 2.95 -1.53
C HIS A 122 1.27 4.23 -2.35
N PHE A 123 0.93 4.19 -3.64
CA PHE A 123 1.08 5.35 -4.52
C PHE A 123 0.32 6.56 -3.99
N TYR A 124 -0.98 6.42 -3.69
CA TYR A 124 -1.79 7.55 -3.26
C TYR A 124 -1.62 7.89 -1.77
N HIS A 125 -1.78 6.92 -0.88
CA HIS A 125 -1.96 7.20 0.55
C HIS A 125 -0.65 7.24 1.33
N LEU A 126 0.42 6.63 0.80
CA LEU A 126 1.74 6.67 1.43
C LEU A 126 2.64 7.67 0.71
N HIS A 127 2.71 7.66 -0.62
CA HIS A 127 3.76 8.38 -1.34
C HIS A 127 3.33 9.70 -1.99
N ALA A 128 2.09 9.83 -2.48
CA ALA A 128 1.69 10.98 -3.31
C ALA A 128 1.90 12.33 -2.64
N LEU A 129 1.76 12.43 -1.32
CA LEU A 129 1.92 13.68 -0.57
C LEU A 129 3.38 14.15 -0.44
N ASP A 130 4.36 13.41 -1.00
CA ASP A 130 5.72 13.89 -1.25
C ASP A 130 5.83 14.70 -2.54
N TRP A 131 4.86 14.55 -3.44
CA TRP A 131 4.87 15.10 -4.80
C TRP A 131 3.74 16.11 -5.06
N VAL A 132 2.64 15.95 -4.33
CA VAL A 132 1.39 16.69 -4.49
C VAL A 132 1.22 17.70 -3.36
N ASP A 133 1.16 18.97 -3.71
CA ASP A 133 0.82 20.04 -2.78
C ASP A 133 -0.71 20.22 -2.70
N VAL A 134 -1.29 19.69 -1.63
CA VAL A 134 -2.74 19.71 -1.38
C VAL A 134 -3.27 21.15 -1.25
N VAL A 135 -2.49 22.08 -0.70
CA VAL A 135 -2.94 23.47 -0.54
C VAL A 135 -2.87 24.21 -1.88
N ALA A 136 -1.86 23.91 -2.71
CA ALA A 136 -1.77 24.48 -4.05
C ALA A 136 -2.95 24.09 -4.95
N ALA A 137 -3.58 22.93 -4.73
CA ALA A 137 -4.80 22.51 -5.44
C ALA A 137 -5.97 23.52 -5.31
N LEU A 138 -6.01 24.34 -4.25
CA LEU A 138 -7.01 25.39 -4.08
C LEU A 138 -6.88 26.55 -5.08
N LYS A 139 -5.73 26.65 -5.76
CA LYS A 139 -5.45 27.68 -6.77
C LYS A 139 -5.77 27.22 -8.20
N ALA A 140 -6.15 25.96 -8.38
CA ALA A 140 -6.37 25.37 -9.69
C ALA A 140 -7.62 25.91 -10.39
N ASP A 141 -7.56 26.01 -11.72
CA ASP A 141 -8.76 26.17 -12.56
C ASP A 141 -9.40 24.78 -12.83
N PRO A 142 -10.65 24.52 -12.39
CA PRO A 142 -11.32 23.25 -12.63
C PRO A 142 -11.52 22.91 -14.11
N HIS A 143 -11.65 23.90 -15.01
CA HIS A 143 -11.77 23.65 -16.44
C HIS A 143 -10.46 23.15 -17.04
N GLN A 144 -9.34 23.73 -16.63
CA GLN A 144 -8.01 23.28 -17.06
C GLN A 144 -7.66 21.92 -16.45
N THR A 145 -8.02 21.71 -15.18
CA THR A 145 -7.87 20.40 -14.52
C THR A 145 -8.63 19.31 -15.29
N SER A 146 -9.86 19.60 -15.71
CA SER A 146 -10.67 18.71 -16.54
C SER A 146 -10.02 18.40 -17.89
N ALA A 147 -9.52 19.42 -18.59
CA ALA A 147 -8.82 19.24 -19.87
C ALA A 147 -7.55 18.39 -19.71
N ILE A 148 -6.77 18.62 -18.64
CA ILE A 148 -5.59 17.79 -18.33
C ILE A 148 -6.00 16.35 -18.10
N ALA A 149 -6.99 16.10 -17.23
CA ALA A 149 -7.49 14.75 -16.95
C ALA A 149 -7.91 14.00 -18.22
N GLN A 150 -8.68 14.66 -19.09
CA GLN A 150 -9.17 14.08 -20.35
C GLN A 150 -8.09 13.88 -21.42
N SER A 151 -7.02 14.69 -21.39
CA SER A 151 -5.87 14.49 -22.28
C SER A 151 -4.95 13.35 -21.85
N LEU A 152 -4.97 13.00 -20.56
CA LEU A 152 -4.15 11.92 -19.99
C LEU A 152 -4.85 10.55 -20.04
N SER A 153 -6.17 10.51 -19.92
CA SER A 153 -6.90 9.25 -19.75
C SER A 153 -8.36 9.35 -20.22
N ALA A 154 -8.92 8.19 -20.57
CA ALA A 154 -10.35 8.02 -20.81
C ALA A 154 -11.18 7.83 -19.52
N TRP A 155 -10.57 8.05 -18.35
CA TRP A 155 -11.25 7.94 -17.05
C TRP A 155 -12.47 8.88 -16.98
N PRO A 156 -13.67 8.38 -16.64
CA PRO A 156 -14.92 9.12 -16.83
C PRO A 156 -15.15 10.25 -15.81
N LEU A 157 -14.55 10.19 -14.63
CA LEU A 157 -14.73 11.20 -13.57
C LEU A 157 -13.81 12.41 -13.79
N SER A 158 -14.04 13.11 -14.90
CA SER A 158 -13.12 14.15 -15.38
C SER A 158 -13.79 15.49 -15.69
N SER A 159 -15.04 15.70 -15.25
CA SER A 159 -15.78 16.93 -15.60
C SER A 159 -15.29 18.16 -14.83
N PRO A 160 -15.41 19.39 -15.39
CA PRO A 160 -15.05 20.61 -14.65
C PRO A 160 -15.87 20.79 -13.36
N GLY A 161 -17.15 20.38 -13.38
CA GLY A 161 -18.03 20.43 -12.21
C GLY A 161 -17.55 19.55 -11.07
N TYR A 162 -17.13 18.32 -11.39
CA TYR A 162 -16.55 17.39 -10.42
C TYR A 162 -15.33 17.98 -9.70
N PHE A 163 -14.37 18.51 -10.45
CA PHE A 163 -13.17 19.12 -9.86
C PHE A 163 -13.49 20.37 -9.03
N ARG A 164 -14.44 21.19 -9.47
CA ARG A 164 -14.89 22.37 -8.70
C ARG A 164 -15.53 21.96 -7.38
N ASP A 165 -16.40 20.95 -7.38
CA ASP A 165 -17.08 20.49 -6.16
C ASP A 165 -16.09 19.89 -5.16
N LEU A 166 -15.10 19.14 -5.66
CA LEU A 166 -14.01 18.60 -4.87
C LEU A 166 -13.11 19.70 -4.29
N GLN A 167 -12.71 20.67 -5.11
CA GLN A 167 -11.93 21.83 -4.66
C GLN A 167 -12.69 22.61 -3.58
N ASN A 168 -14.00 22.80 -3.72
CA ASN A 168 -14.85 23.42 -2.70
C ASN A 168 -14.91 22.61 -1.41
N ARG A 169 -14.98 21.27 -1.50
CA ARG A 169 -14.91 20.38 -0.33
C ARG A 169 -13.56 20.53 0.39
N LEU A 170 -12.46 20.54 -0.36
CA LEU A 170 -11.12 20.72 0.17
C LEU A 170 -10.94 22.10 0.83
N LYS A 171 -11.47 23.15 0.18
CA LYS A 171 -11.47 24.52 0.71
C LYS A 171 -12.14 24.59 2.07
N ARG A 172 -13.37 24.07 2.19
CA ARG A 172 -14.09 23.99 3.49
C ARG A 172 -13.31 23.20 4.55
N PHE A 173 -12.67 22.10 4.15
CA PHE A 173 -11.86 21.29 5.05
C PHE A 173 -10.65 22.08 5.59
N ILE A 174 -9.93 22.81 4.73
CA ILE A 174 -8.78 23.63 5.15
C ILE A 174 -9.24 24.84 5.97
N GLU A 175 -10.29 25.54 5.55
CA GLU A 175 -10.85 26.70 6.25
C GLU A 175 -11.43 26.36 7.63
N SER A 176 -11.77 25.10 7.88
CA SER A 176 -12.19 24.65 9.22
C SER A 176 -11.09 24.78 10.28
N GLY A 177 -9.82 24.93 9.88
CA GLY A 177 -8.65 24.87 10.76
C GLY A 177 -8.33 23.46 11.27
N GLN A 178 -9.11 22.45 10.90
CA GLN A 178 -8.94 21.05 11.29
C GLN A 178 -8.36 20.22 10.13
N LEU A 179 -7.12 20.51 9.73
CA LEU A 179 -6.48 19.91 8.55
C LEU A 179 -6.19 18.40 8.66
N GLY A 180 -6.41 17.78 9.83
CA GLY A 180 -6.24 16.34 10.05
C GLY A 180 -4.90 15.81 9.51
N PRO A 181 -4.89 14.86 8.56
CA PRO A 181 -3.66 14.31 7.98
C PRO A 181 -2.82 15.32 7.19
N PHE A 182 -3.37 16.48 6.83
CA PHE A 182 -2.66 17.53 6.10
C PHE A 182 -2.04 18.60 7.00
N ARG A 183 -2.24 18.51 8.33
CA ARG A 183 -1.69 19.49 9.27
C ARG A 183 -0.16 19.41 9.29
N ASN A 184 0.50 20.57 9.25
CA ASN A 184 1.97 20.71 9.27
C ASN A 184 2.68 19.92 8.16
N GLY A 185 2.02 19.72 7.01
CA GLY A 185 2.66 19.16 5.82
C GLY A 185 3.64 20.13 5.17
N TYR A 186 4.44 19.63 4.23
CA TYR A 186 5.48 20.39 3.51
C TYR A 186 4.93 21.23 2.35
N TRP A 187 3.73 21.82 2.54
CA TRP A 187 3.04 22.61 1.53
C TRP A 187 3.82 23.89 1.20
N GLY A 188 3.96 24.20 -0.09
CA GLY A 188 4.76 25.31 -0.60
C GLY A 188 6.27 25.06 -0.63
N HIS A 189 6.75 23.86 -0.25
CA HIS A 189 8.17 23.53 -0.31
C HIS A 189 8.71 23.62 -1.75
N PRO A 190 9.90 24.21 -1.99
CA PRO A 190 10.41 24.45 -3.34
C PRO A 190 10.65 23.18 -4.18
N ALA A 191 10.69 22.00 -3.55
CA ALA A 191 10.78 20.71 -4.24
C ALA A 191 9.43 20.24 -4.81
N MET A 192 8.29 20.80 -4.38
CA MET A 192 6.98 20.54 -4.98
C MET A 192 6.90 21.29 -6.31
N LYS A 193 6.73 20.56 -7.43
CA LYS A 193 6.86 21.12 -8.79
C LYS A 193 5.58 21.06 -9.63
N LEU A 194 4.54 20.37 -9.16
CA LEU A 194 3.31 20.25 -9.94
C LEU A 194 2.57 21.59 -10.01
N PRO A 195 1.98 21.94 -11.17
CA PRO A 195 1.08 23.08 -11.26
C PRO A 195 -0.20 22.83 -10.43
N PRO A 196 -0.94 23.88 -10.03
CA PRO A 196 -2.17 23.75 -9.25
C PRO A 196 -3.17 22.74 -9.82
N GLU A 197 -3.36 22.72 -11.14
CA GLU A 197 -4.30 21.83 -11.84
C GLU A 197 -3.91 20.35 -11.68
N ALA A 198 -2.62 20.04 -11.80
CA ALA A 198 -2.13 18.68 -11.58
C ALA A 198 -2.24 18.27 -10.11
N ASN A 199 -2.07 19.21 -9.17
CA ASN A 199 -2.31 18.94 -7.76
C ASN A 199 -3.80 18.64 -7.49
N LEU A 200 -4.74 19.41 -8.07
CA LEU A 200 -6.17 19.15 -7.89
C LEU A 200 -6.59 17.81 -8.50
N LEU A 201 -6.06 17.47 -9.67
CA LEU A 201 -6.26 16.15 -10.29
C LEU A 201 -5.76 15.02 -9.38
N ALA A 202 -4.54 15.15 -8.85
CA ALA A 202 -3.96 14.12 -8.00
C ALA A 202 -4.68 14.00 -6.65
N VAL A 203 -5.17 15.10 -6.06
CA VAL A 203 -6.02 15.06 -4.86
C VAL A 203 -7.36 14.38 -5.14
N ALA A 204 -7.94 14.58 -6.34
CA ALA A 204 -9.14 13.87 -6.74
C ALA A 204 -8.90 12.36 -6.79
N HIS A 205 -7.86 11.93 -7.50
CA HIS A 205 -7.51 10.52 -7.59
C HIS A 205 -7.07 9.91 -6.26
N TYR A 206 -6.46 10.68 -5.36
CA TYR A 206 -6.18 10.25 -3.98
C TYR A 206 -7.47 9.84 -3.26
N LEU A 207 -8.53 10.64 -3.36
CA LEU A 207 -9.82 10.34 -2.73
C LEU A 207 -10.53 9.19 -3.42
N GLU A 208 -10.53 9.14 -4.75
CA GLU A 208 -11.11 8.03 -5.51
C GLU A 208 -10.42 6.69 -5.19
N ALA A 209 -9.08 6.70 -5.07
CA ALA A 209 -8.32 5.52 -4.71
C ALA A 209 -8.63 5.05 -3.28
N LEU A 210 -8.88 5.97 -2.34
CA LEU A 210 -9.26 5.64 -0.96
C LEU A 210 -10.57 4.86 -0.89
N ASP A 211 -11.53 5.22 -1.74
CA ASP A 211 -12.83 4.58 -1.84
C ASP A 211 -12.70 3.24 -2.59
N PHE A 212 -12.03 3.25 -3.76
CA PHE A 212 -11.96 2.09 -4.66
C PHE A 212 -11.11 0.94 -4.11
N GLN A 213 -10.05 1.20 -3.34
CA GLN A 213 -9.16 0.14 -2.84
C GLN A 213 -9.91 -0.93 -2.01
N ASN A 214 -11.02 -0.57 -1.36
CA ASN A 214 -11.87 -1.53 -0.63
C ASN A 214 -12.56 -2.56 -1.55
N GLU A 215 -12.79 -2.23 -2.82
CA GLU A 215 -13.40 -3.15 -3.78
C GLU A 215 -12.42 -4.24 -4.23
N LEU A 216 -11.13 -3.92 -4.36
CA LEU A 216 -10.08 -4.84 -4.82
C LEU A 216 -9.94 -6.04 -3.88
N VAL A 217 -9.96 -5.80 -2.57
CA VAL A 217 -9.73 -6.84 -1.56
C VAL A 217 -10.89 -7.84 -1.44
N LYS A 218 -12.04 -7.57 -2.08
CA LYS A 218 -13.18 -8.51 -2.10
C LYS A 218 -12.85 -9.84 -2.77
N ILE A 219 -11.86 -9.87 -3.66
CA ILE A 219 -11.34 -11.14 -4.23
C ILE A 219 -10.73 -12.01 -3.11
N GLN A 220 -9.91 -11.42 -2.23
CA GLN A 220 -9.37 -12.13 -1.07
C GLN A 220 -10.48 -12.51 -0.08
N THR A 221 -11.53 -11.70 0.08
CA THR A 221 -12.71 -12.09 0.88
C THR A 221 -13.44 -13.29 0.25
N GLY A 222 -13.56 -13.35 -1.07
CA GLY A 222 -14.22 -14.45 -1.78
C GLY A 222 -13.52 -15.80 -1.61
N PHE A 223 -12.19 -15.83 -1.62
CA PHE A 223 -11.42 -17.08 -1.52
C PHE A 223 -10.84 -17.36 -0.12
N GLY A 224 -10.46 -16.31 0.61
CA GLY A 224 -9.83 -16.40 1.93
C GLY A 224 -10.76 -16.01 3.09
N GLY A 225 -12.00 -15.60 2.81
CA GLY A 225 -13.04 -15.29 3.79
C GLY A 225 -12.98 -13.88 4.39
N LYS A 226 -11.83 -13.20 4.37
CA LYS A 226 -11.67 -11.81 4.85
C LYS A 226 -10.42 -11.14 4.29
N ASN A 227 -10.38 -9.81 4.41
CA ASN A 227 -9.18 -8.99 4.31
C ASN A 227 -9.30 -7.85 5.35
N PRO A 228 -8.22 -7.47 6.06
CA PRO A 228 -6.89 -8.11 6.08
C PRO A 228 -6.87 -9.52 6.70
N HIS A 229 -5.76 -10.22 6.49
CA HIS A 229 -5.46 -11.57 6.96
C HIS A 229 -6.43 -12.67 6.50
N PRO A 230 -6.56 -12.92 5.18
CA PRO A 230 -7.32 -14.06 4.65
C PRO A 230 -6.84 -15.41 5.18
N ASN A 231 -7.62 -16.48 4.99
CA ASN A 231 -7.25 -17.83 5.40
C ASN A 231 -6.59 -18.62 4.27
N TRP A 232 -5.63 -19.47 4.64
CA TRP A 232 -4.87 -20.33 3.73
C TRP A 232 -4.85 -21.78 4.24
N LEU A 233 -4.32 -22.70 3.43
CA LEU A 233 -4.26 -24.12 3.79
C LEU A 233 -3.01 -24.77 3.20
N VAL A 234 -2.22 -25.47 4.03
CA VAL A 234 -1.17 -26.38 3.54
C VAL A 234 -1.84 -27.50 2.74
N GLY A 235 -1.42 -27.69 1.49
CA GLY A 235 -2.03 -28.64 0.54
C GLY A 235 -3.04 -28.04 -0.43
N GLY A 236 -3.39 -26.75 -0.31
CA GLY A 236 -4.23 -26.08 -1.31
C GLY A 236 -4.89 -24.80 -0.82
N VAL A 237 -6.22 -24.75 -0.87
CA VAL A 237 -7.05 -23.64 -0.41
C VAL A 237 -8.28 -24.18 0.33
N PRO A 238 -8.81 -23.47 1.35
CA PRO A 238 -9.99 -23.93 2.09
C PRO A 238 -11.32 -23.69 1.36
N CYS A 239 -11.33 -22.87 0.30
CA CYS A 239 -12.52 -22.51 -0.46
C CYS A 239 -12.84 -23.56 -1.54
N ALA A 240 -13.52 -24.64 -1.13
CA ALA A 240 -14.00 -25.67 -2.04
C ALA A 240 -14.92 -25.10 -3.13
N ILE A 241 -14.92 -25.72 -4.31
CA ILE A 241 -15.69 -25.30 -5.49
C ILE A 241 -16.84 -26.29 -5.71
N ASN A 242 -18.05 -25.77 -5.89
CA ASN A 242 -19.21 -26.52 -6.37
C ASN A 242 -20.07 -25.56 -7.21
N LEU A 243 -20.18 -25.84 -8.51
CA LEU A 243 -20.83 -24.93 -9.47
C LEU A 243 -22.29 -25.30 -9.74
N ASP A 244 -22.61 -26.59 -9.75
CA ASP A 244 -23.84 -27.13 -10.33
C ASP A 244 -24.47 -28.30 -9.53
N GLU A 245 -23.80 -28.79 -8.48
CA GLU A 245 -24.35 -29.83 -7.62
C GLU A 245 -25.18 -29.26 -6.46
N THR A 246 -26.00 -30.11 -5.85
CA THR A 246 -26.73 -29.76 -4.63
C THR A 246 -25.74 -29.34 -3.54
N GLY A 247 -26.00 -28.21 -2.88
CA GLY A 247 -25.13 -27.65 -1.86
C GLY A 247 -24.14 -26.59 -2.35
N ALA A 248 -24.17 -26.19 -3.63
CA ALA A 248 -23.34 -25.11 -4.19
C ALA A 248 -23.42 -23.78 -3.41
N VAL A 249 -24.52 -23.54 -2.68
CA VAL A 249 -24.68 -22.37 -1.80
C VAL A 249 -23.66 -22.32 -0.64
N GLY A 250 -23.03 -23.46 -0.30
CA GLY A 250 -22.01 -23.56 0.75
C GLY A 250 -20.56 -23.55 0.22
N ALA A 251 -20.34 -23.27 -1.07
CA ALA A 251 -19.04 -23.36 -1.73
C ALA A 251 -18.77 -22.15 -2.63
N VAL A 252 -17.58 -22.09 -3.24
CA VAL A 252 -17.33 -21.21 -4.38
C VAL A 252 -18.16 -21.70 -5.56
N ASN A 253 -19.19 -20.93 -5.90
CA ASN A 253 -20.12 -21.21 -6.99
C ASN A 253 -20.08 -20.12 -8.06
N MET A 254 -20.96 -20.21 -9.07
CA MET A 254 -20.97 -19.27 -10.19
C MET A 254 -21.25 -17.82 -9.76
N GLU A 255 -22.07 -17.60 -8.74
CA GLU A 255 -22.35 -16.25 -8.23
C GLU A 255 -21.10 -15.65 -7.57
N ARG A 256 -20.35 -16.44 -6.78
CA ARG A 256 -19.06 -16.01 -6.21
C ARG A 256 -18.02 -15.71 -7.28
N LEU A 257 -17.92 -16.53 -8.32
CA LEU A 257 -17.00 -16.29 -9.44
C LEU A 257 -17.39 -15.05 -10.25
N ASN A 258 -18.69 -14.79 -10.43
CA ASN A 258 -19.16 -13.56 -11.06
C ASN A 258 -18.80 -12.32 -10.24
N LEU A 259 -18.88 -12.39 -8.90
CA LEU A 259 -18.41 -11.31 -8.02
C LEU A 259 -16.91 -11.04 -8.20
N VAL A 260 -16.08 -12.10 -8.23
CA VAL A 260 -14.63 -11.98 -8.45
C VAL A 260 -14.36 -11.36 -9.82
N ARG A 261 -15.03 -11.82 -10.87
CA ARG A 261 -14.90 -11.29 -12.24
C ARG A 261 -15.29 -9.81 -12.34
N ALA A 262 -16.31 -9.38 -11.60
CA ALA A 262 -16.75 -7.98 -11.59
C ALA A 262 -15.84 -7.05 -10.77
N ARG A 263 -14.76 -7.57 -10.18
CA ARG A 263 -13.83 -6.88 -9.29
C ARG A 263 -12.35 -7.07 -9.66
N GLY A 264 -12.07 -7.90 -10.66
CA GLY A 264 -10.74 -8.14 -11.21
C GLY A 264 -10.52 -7.43 -12.54
#